data_AF-A9WV43-F1
#
_entry.id   AF-A9WV43-F1
#
_cell.length_a   1.000
_cell.length_b   1.000
_cell.length_c   1.000
_cell.angle_alpha   90.00
_cell.angle_beta   90.00
_cell.angle_gamma   90.00
#
_symmetry.space_group_name_H-M   'P 1'
#
loop_
_entity.id
_entity.type
_entity.pdbx_description
1 polymer ?
#
loop_
_entity_poly.entity_id
_entity_poly.type
_entity_poly.pdbx_seq_one_letter_code
_entity_poly.pdbx_strand_id
1 'polypeptide(L)'
;MSQSGSFWWPQIDASDGGETLTELQNGPRLEARVILQFGSLEGSLTDSNRLLATALSELETNSESHEISGGHDWAWWHAELGSGLRSALASASLTPAS
;
A
#
# COMPACT_ATOMS: atom_id res chain seq x y z
N MET A 1 -6.80 -2.00 -0.70
CA MET A 1 -5.77 -2.84 -0.04
C MET A 1 -4.82 -3.34 -1.10
N SER A 2 -3.52 -3.26 -0.85
CA SER A 2 -2.46 -3.80 -1.71
C SER A 2 -1.58 -4.74 -0.89
N GLN A 3 -1.14 -5.84 -1.48
CA GLN A 3 -0.23 -6.82 -0.89
C GLN A 3 0.94 -7.02 -1.84
N SER A 4 2.16 -6.72 -1.37
CA SER A 4 3.41 -6.81 -2.15
C SER A 4 3.30 -6.13 -3.52
N GLY A 5 2.75 -4.91 -3.53
CA GLY A 5 2.43 -4.21 -4.77
C GLY A 5 3.68 -3.91 -5.60
N SER A 6 3.56 -4.05 -6.92
CA SER A 6 4.63 -3.77 -7.88
C SER A 6 4.81 -2.26 -8.12
N PHE A 7 5.02 -1.49 -7.06
CA PHE A 7 5.10 -0.03 -7.14
C PHE A 7 6.40 0.47 -7.75
N TRP A 8 7.42 -0.39 -7.87
CA TRP A 8 8.62 -0.15 -8.67
C TRP A 8 8.35 -0.02 -10.19
N TRP A 9 7.16 -0.42 -10.66
CA TRP A 9 6.85 -0.39 -12.09
C TRP A 9 6.99 1.04 -12.67
N PRO A 10 7.56 1.19 -13.89
CA PRO A 10 7.91 0.15 -14.87
C PRO A 10 9.31 -0.45 -14.69
N GLN A 11 10.18 0.17 -13.90
CA GLN A 11 11.59 -0.19 -13.83
C GLN A 11 11.93 -0.78 -12.48
N ILE A 12 12.20 -2.09 -12.47
CA ILE A 12 12.72 -2.75 -11.27
C ILE A 12 14.07 -2.12 -10.87
N ASP A 13 14.26 -1.94 -9.57
CA ASP A 13 15.43 -1.31 -8.93
C ASP A 13 15.60 0.20 -9.16
N ALA A 14 14.60 0.89 -9.72
CA ALA A 14 14.60 2.35 -9.74
C ALA A 14 14.50 2.90 -8.30
N SER A 15 15.35 3.88 -7.99
CA SER A 15 15.37 4.52 -6.67
C SER A 15 14.29 5.58 -6.49
N ASP A 16 13.48 5.84 -7.51
CA ASP A 16 12.46 6.88 -7.55
C ASP A 16 11.08 6.41 -7.06
N GLY A 17 10.93 5.12 -6.73
CA GLY A 17 9.69 4.54 -6.23
C GLY A 17 8.61 4.31 -7.30
N GLY A 18 8.95 4.47 -8.59
CA GLY A 18 8.11 4.13 -9.73
C GLY A 18 6.97 5.10 -10.05
N GLU A 19 6.20 4.75 -11.09
CA GLU A 19 5.17 5.63 -11.65
C GLU A 19 4.04 5.91 -10.67
N THR A 20 3.59 4.90 -9.90
CA THR A 20 2.51 5.09 -8.92
C THR A 20 2.86 6.10 -7.84
N LEU A 21 4.12 6.14 -7.38
CA LEU A 21 4.55 7.15 -6.41
C LEU A 21 4.53 8.55 -7.04
N THR A 22 5.00 8.66 -8.28
CA THR A 22 4.97 9.93 -9.03
C THR A 22 3.54 10.42 -9.23
N GLU A 23 2.61 9.54 -9.59
CA GLU A 23 1.20 9.88 -9.74
C GLU A 23 0.55 10.27 -8.40
N LEU A 24 0.88 9.56 -7.32
CA LEU A 24 0.38 9.89 -5.98
C LEU A 24 0.78 11.31 -5.56
N GLN A 25 2.04 11.70 -5.80
CA GLN A 25 2.58 12.99 -5.38
C GLN A 25 2.07 14.16 -6.23
N ASN A 26 1.76 13.93 -7.51
CA ASN A 26 1.32 14.98 -8.44
C ASN A 26 -0.19 14.97 -8.70
N GLY A 27 -0.88 13.92 -8.27
CA GLY A 27 -2.29 13.70 -8.53
C GLY A 27 -3.22 14.38 -7.52
N PRO A 28 -4.55 14.20 -7.69
CA PRO A 28 -5.52 14.67 -6.71
C PRO A 28 -5.38 13.90 -5.39
N ARG A 29 -5.85 14.52 -4.30
CA ARG A 29 -5.89 13.87 -2.98
C ARG A 29 -6.72 12.58 -3.04
N LEU A 30 -6.17 11.49 -2.50
CA LEU A 30 -6.89 10.23 -2.33
C LEU A 30 -7.96 10.35 -1.24
N GLU A 31 -9.21 10.03 -1.61
CA GLU A 31 -10.34 9.96 -0.67
C GLU A 31 -10.56 8.54 -0.11
N ALA A 32 -9.91 7.53 -0.70
CA ALA A 32 -10.03 6.14 -0.28
C ALA A 32 -9.11 5.81 0.90
N ARG A 33 -9.54 4.91 1.78
CA ARG A 33 -8.63 4.30 2.75
C ARG A 33 -7.66 3.34 2.05
N VAL A 34 -6.36 3.53 2.28
CA VAL A 34 -5.31 2.68 1.72
C VAL A 34 -4.77 1.76 2.82
N ILE A 35 -4.65 0.48 2.52
CA ILE A 35 -3.95 -0.48 3.38
C ILE A 35 -2.86 -1.10 2.51
N LEU A 36 -1.61 -0.89 2.89
CA LEU A 36 -0.44 -1.49 2.26
C LEU A 36 0.10 -2.61 3.14
N GLN A 37 0.35 -3.77 2.55
CA GLN A 37 1.12 -4.83 3.16
C GLN A 37 2.27 -5.21 2.25
N PHE A 38 3.45 -5.44 2.81
CA PHE A 38 4.61 -5.91 2.07
C PHE A 38 5.60 -6.61 3.01
N GLY A 39 6.37 -7.53 2.47
CA GLY A 39 7.39 -8.28 3.20
C GLY A 39 8.72 -7.53 3.30
N SER A 40 9.41 -7.72 4.41
CA SER A 40 10.79 -7.25 4.61
C SER A 40 11.82 -8.10 3.85
N LEU A 41 11.43 -9.26 3.32
CA LEU A 41 12.29 -10.21 2.60
C LEU A 41 12.00 -10.24 1.09
N GLU A 42 11.53 -9.13 0.50
CA GLU A 42 11.20 -9.02 -0.93
C GLU A 42 12.27 -8.35 -1.79
N GLY A 43 13.40 -7.97 -1.21
CA GLY A 43 14.46 -7.26 -1.92
C GLY A 43 14.02 -5.85 -2.32
N SER A 44 14.28 -5.44 -3.56
CA SER A 44 13.98 -4.08 -4.04
C SER A 44 12.49 -3.73 -4.06
N LEU A 45 11.60 -4.73 -4.05
CA LEU A 45 10.16 -4.53 -3.94
C LEU A 45 9.79 -3.88 -2.59
N THR A 46 10.47 -4.27 -1.50
CA THR A 46 10.25 -3.71 -0.17
C THR A 46 10.47 -2.21 -0.18
N ASP A 47 11.51 -1.73 -0.86
CA ASP A 47 11.86 -0.30 -0.86
C ASP A 47 10.82 0.54 -1.59
N SER A 48 10.32 0.09 -2.75
CA SER A 48 9.23 0.79 -3.46
C SER A 48 7.95 0.89 -2.61
N ASN A 49 7.61 -0.17 -1.86
CA ASN A 49 6.45 -0.14 -0.97
C ASN A 49 6.67 0.77 0.25
N ARG A 50 7.89 0.82 0.81
CA ARG A 50 8.24 1.76 1.89
C ARG A 50 8.17 3.21 1.43
N LEU A 51 8.67 3.52 0.22
CA LEU A 51 8.59 4.87 -0.34
C LEU A 51 7.13 5.31 -0.53
N LEU A 52 6.28 4.43 -1.06
CA LEU A 52 4.85 4.71 -1.18
C LEU A 52 4.17 4.90 0.18
N ALA A 53 4.49 4.06 1.17
CA ALA A 53 3.96 4.19 2.52
C ALA A 53 4.35 5.52 3.18
N THR A 54 5.60 5.94 3.03
CA THR A 54 6.08 7.25 3.50
C THR A 54 5.31 8.38 2.84
N ALA A 55 5.18 8.37 1.51
CA ALA A 55 4.46 9.41 0.78
C ALA A 55 2.96 9.49 1.17
N LEU A 56 2.29 8.35 1.35
CA LEU A 56 0.92 8.31 1.84
C LEU A 56 0.78 8.93 3.23
N SER A 57 1.76 8.71 4.11
CA SER A 57 1.80 9.32 5.44
C SER A 57 2.06 10.83 5.37
N GLU A 58 2.99 11.28 4.54
CA GLU A 58 3.32 12.71 4.35
C GLU A 58 2.16 13.50 3.73
N LEU A 59 1.36 12.86 2.88
CA LEU A 59 0.16 13.44 2.28
C LEU A 59 -1.07 13.39 3.20
N GLU A 60 -0.91 12.94 4.44
CA GLU A 60 -1.99 12.79 5.43
C GLU A 60 -3.22 12.04 4.85
N THR A 61 -2.95 10.99 4.05
CA THR A 61 -3.99 10.11 3.54
C THR A 61 -4.46 9.18 4.64
N ASN A 62 -5.72 8.74 4.56
CA ASN A 62 -6.24 7.69 5.43
C ASN A 62 -5.55 6.37 5.05
N SER A 63 -4.37 6.12 5.60
CA SER A 63 -3.51 5.02 5.18
C SER A 63 -2.93 4.26 6.36
N GLU A 64 -2.62 2.99 6.12
CA GLU A 64 -1.99 2.09 7.09
C GLU A 64 -1.02 1.18 6.33
N SER A 65 0.19 1.00 6.87
CA SER A 65 1.21 0.12 6.30
C SER A 65 1.59 -0.99 7.27
N HIS A 66 1.72 -2.21 6.74
CA HIS A 66 2.09 -3.43 7.46
C HIS A 66 3.30 -4.06 6.80
N GLU A 67 4.47 -3.81 7.37
CA GLU A 67 5.68 -4.52 6.98
C GLU A 67 5.77 -5.84 7.77
N ILE A 68 5.69 -6.97 7.07
CA ILE A 68 5.72 -8.30 7.69
C ILE A 68 7.10 -8.93 7.55
N SER A 69 7.48 -9.78 8.51
CA SER A 69 8.70 -10.62 8.43
C SER A 69 8.50 -11.81 7.49
N GLY A 70 8.12 -11.52 6.24
CA GLY A 70 7.81 -12.47 5.18
C GLY A 70 8.32 -11.97 3.83
N GLY A 71 8.04 -12.74 2.78
CA GLY A 71 8.46 -12.43 1.41
C GLY A 71 7.29 -12.39 0.43
N HIS A 72 7.61 -12.43 -0.86
CA HIS A 72 6.66 -12.37 -1.96
C HIS A 72 5.97 -13.73 -2.16
N ASP A 73 5.12 -14.11 -1.20
CA ASP A 73 4.55 -15.45 -1.09
C ASP A 73 3.06 -15.40 -0.73
N TRP A 74 2.28 -16.21 -1.44
CA TRP A 74 0.85 -16.39 -1.23
C TRP A 74 0.47 -16.73 0.22
N ALA A 75 1.27 -17.51 0.94
CA ALA A 75 0.95 -17.92 2.31
C ALA A 75 0.81 -16.69 3.23
N TRP A 76 1.68 -15.69 3.05
CA TRP A 76 1.64 -14.44 3.80
C TRP A 76 0.45 -13.58 3.40
N TRP A 77 0.20 -13.44 2.09
CA TRP A 77 -0.91 -12.64 1.59
C TRP A 77 -2.26 -13.20 2.04
N HIS A 78 -2.43 -14.50 1.92
CA HIS A 78 -3.67 -15.18 2.27
C HIS A 78 -4.03 -15.01 3.76
N ALA A 79 -3.02 -15.10 4.65
CA ALA A 79 -3.22 -14.96 6.08
C ALA A 79 -3.85 -13.61 6.47
N GLU A 80 -3.47 -12.55 5.76
CA GLU A 80 -3.83 -11.18 6.13
C GLU A 80 -4.92 -10.56 5.25
N LEU A 81 -5.18 -11.12 4.07
CA LEU A 81 -6.15 -10.61 3.09
C LEU A 81 -7.53 -10.39 3.73
N GLY A 82 -8.03 -11.38 4.47
CA GLY A 82 -9.34 -11.30 5.10
C GLY A 82 -9.42 -10.20 6.17
N SER A 83 -8.36 -10.01 6.95
CA SER A 83 -8.30 -8.97 7.98
C SER A 83 -8.22 -7.57 7.36
N GLY A 84 -7.32 -7.39 6.38
CA GLY A 84 -7.16 -6.11 5.71
C GLY A 84 -8.39 -5.70 4.91
N LEU A 85 -9.08 -6.63 4.24
CA LEU A 85 -10.36 -6.33 3.58
C LEU A 85 -11.44 -5.87 4.56
N ARG A 86 -11.59 -6.55 5.70
CA ARG A 86 -12.52 -6.11 6.74
C ARG A 86 -12.19 -4.72 7.26
N SER A 87 -10.90 -4.44 7.49
CA SER A 87 -10.44 -3.12 7.94
C SER A 87 -10.78 -2.03 6.91
N ALA A 88 -10.49 -2.27 5.63
CA ALA A 88 -10.79 -1.33 4.55
C ALA A 88 -12.30 -1.03 4.42
N LEU A 89 -13.15 -2.04 4.63
CA LEU A 89 -14.61 -1.88 4.56
C LEU A 89 -15.21 -1.26 5.81
N ALA A 90 -14.63 -1.50 6.99
CA ALA A 90 -15.12 -0.92 8.24
C ALA A 90 -15.08 0.62 8.23
N SER A 91 -14.07 1.21 7.59
CA SER A 91 -13.99 2.66 7.36
C SER A 91 -15.00 3.21 6.36
N ALA A 92 -15.63 2.36 5.55
CA ALA A 92 -16.64 2.74 4.57
C ALA A 92 -18.08 2.70 5.15
N SER A 93 -18.23 2.46 6.45
CA SER A 93 -19.54 2.36 7.12
C SER A 93 -20.26 3.71 7.23
N LEU A 94 -20.88 4.08 6.11
CA LEU A 94 -22.20 4.70 5.92
C LEU A 94 -22.55 5.89 6.83
N THR A 95 -22.24 7.10 6.37
CA THR A 95 -23.17 8.23 6.56
C THR A 95 -24.43 7.89 5.76
N PRO A 96 -25.61 7.69 6.39
CA PRO A 96 -26.84 7.64 5.62
C PRO A 96 -27.02 9.00 4.96
N ALA A 97 -27.38 9.01 3.67
CA ALA A 97 -27.81 10.23 3.01
C ALA A 97 -29.04 10.78 3.76
N SER A 98 -28.89 11.96 4.35
CA SER A 98 -30.00 12.73 4.96
C SER A 98 -30.93 13.30 3.91
#